data_AF-A0A2D8JLI3-F1
#
_entry.id   AF-A0A2D8JLI3-F1
#
_cell.length_a   1.000
_cell.length_b   1.000
_cell.length_c   1.000
_cell.angle_alpha   90.00
_cell.angle_beta   90.00
_cell.angle_gamma   90.00
#
_symmetry.space_group_name_H-M   'P 1'
#
loop_
_entity.id
_entity.type
_entity.pdbx_description
1 polymer ?
#
loop_
_entity_poly.entity_id
_entity_poly.type
_entity_poly.pdbx_seq_one_letter_code
_entity_poly.pdbx_strand_id
1 'polypeptide(L)' 'MKKYIIALIVVLLINFDLMAQCSMCKAVVEANIESGSTHGLGLNQGILYLMAMPYIAVTVFGIFYFLQKRNKTTI' A
#
# COMPACT_ATOMS: atom_id res chain seq x y z
N MET A 1 -24.79 14.67 16.98
CA MET A 1 -23.57 14.78 16.15
C MET A 1 -22.29 14.54 16.96
N LYS A 2 -22.06 15.25 18.08
CA LYS A 2 -20.89 15.06 18.96
C LYS A 2 -20.62 13.60 19.39
N LYS A 3 -21.68 12.84 19.72
CA LYS A 3 -21.59 11.41 20.09
C LYS A 3 -21.03 10.51 18.97
N TYR A 4 -21.33 10.83 17.70
CA TYR A 4 -20.84 10.09 16.56
C TYR A 4 -19.40 10.47 16.23
N ILE A 5 -19.02 11.73 16.44
CA ILE A 5 -17.62 12.20 16.31
C ILE A 5 -16.74 11.52 17.36
N ILE A 6 -17.19 11.44 18.61
CA ILE A 6 -16.46 10.75 19.69
C ILE A 6 -16.34 9.26 19.37
N ALA A 7 -17.44 8.61 18.92
CA ALA A 7 -17.40 7.21 18.52
C ALA A 7 -16.43 6.97 17.34
N LEU A 8 -16.41 7.85 16.35
CA LEU A 8 -15.48 7.79 15.23
C LEU A 8 -14.01 7.90 15.69
N ILE A 9 -13.71 8.85 16.58
CA ILE A 9 -12.37 9.03 17.15
C ILE A 9 -11.94 7.79 17.92
N VAL A 10 -12.83 7.21 18.74
CA VAL A 10 -12.54 5.98 19.50
C VAL A 10 -12.24 4.82 18.55
N VAL A 11 -13.03 4.64 17.49
CA VAL A 11 -12.80 3.57 16.49
C VAL A 11 -11.46 3.73 15.78
N LEU A 12 -11.04 4.96 15.45
CA LEU A 12 -9.77 5.23 14.79
C LEU A 12 -8.54 4.99 15.70
N LEU A 13 -8.72 4.95 17.02
CA LEU A 13 -7.66 4.69 17.99
C LEU A 13 -7.49 3.19 18.30
N ILE A 14 -8.41 2.35 17.85
CA ILE A 14 -8.32 0.89 18.03
C ILE A 14 -7.27 0.37 17.06
N ASN A 15 -6.10 0.05 17.61
CA ASN A 15 -5.06 -0.67 16.89
C ASN A 15 -5.28 -2.16 17.15
N PHE A 16 -5.74 -2.89 16.14
CA PHE A 16 -5.71 -4.34 16.19
C PHE A 16 -4.30 -4.79 15.84
N ASP A 17 -3.70 -5.63 16.70
CA ASP A 17 -2.58 -6.48 16.33
C ASP A 17 -3.09 -7.52 15.32
N LEU A 18 -3.35 -7.06 14.10
CA LEU A 18 -3.50 -7.92 12.96
C LEU A 18 -2.15 -8.62 12.81
N MET A 19 -2.13 -9.94 12.94
CA MET A 19 -0.97 -10.73 12.55
C MET A 19 -0.71 -10.42 11.08
N ALA A 20 0.21 -9.50 10.82
CA ALA A 20 0.66 -9.23 9.48
C ALA A 20 1.23 -10.54 8.94
N GLN A 21 0.51 -11.17 8.02
CA GLN A 21 0.95 -12.36 7.28
C GLN A 21 2.26 -12.10 6.50
N CYS A 22 2.76 -10.86 6.51
CA CYS A 22 4.05 -10.44 5.99
C CYS A 22 5.25 -11.19 6.62
N SER A 23 5.17 -11.69 7.86
CA SER A 23 6.27 -12.45 8.48
C SER A 23 6.33 -13.92 8.06
N MET A 24 5.24 -14.49 7.54
CA MET A 24 5.23 -15.88 7.08
C MET A 24 6.00 -16.02 5.76
N CYS A 25 5.76 -15.13 4.80
CA CYS A 25 6.51 -15.12 3.53
C CYS A 25 8.01 -14.85 3.77
N LYS A 26 8.34 -13.98 4.72
CA LYS A 26 9.74 -13.69 5.10
C LYS A 26 10.42 -14.90 5.75
N ALA A 27 9.78 -15.55 6.72
CA ALA A 27 10.34 -16.72 7.39
C ALA A 27 10.54 -17.91 6.45
N VAL A 28 9.59 -18.15 5.53
CA VAL A 28 9.73 -19.18 4.49
C VAL A 28 10.87 -18.82 3.53
N VAL A 29 11.00 -17.56 3.11
CA VAL A 29 12.10 -17.12 2.25
C VAL A 29 13.46 -17.26 2.94
N GLU A 30 13.58 -16.85 4.21
CA GLU A 30 14.82 -16.97 4.97
C GLU A 30 15.23 -18.45 5.13
N ALA A 31 14.27 -19.34 5.43
CA ALA A 31 14.53 -20.78 5.48
C ALA A 31 14.92 -21.37 4.11
N ASN A 32 14.37 -20.85 3.02
CA ASN A 32 14.76 -21.24 1.65
C ASN A 32 16.15 -20.72 1.27
N ILE A 33 16.54 -19.54 1.74
CA ILE A 33 17.89 -18.99 1.51
C ILE A 33 18.93 -19.77 2.33
N GLU A 34 18.63 -20.11 3.58
CA GLU A 34 19.50 -20.91 4.46
C GLU A 34 19.72 -22.34 3.94
N SER A 35 18.76 -22.93 3.22
CA SER A 35 18.92 -24.22 2.54
C SER A 35 19.72 -24.15 1.23
N GLY A 36 20.25 -22.98 0.88
CA GLY A 36 21.08 -22.75 -0.31
C GLY A 36 20.29 -22.38 -1.57
N SER A 37 18.98 -22.16 -1.47
CA SER A 37 18.16 -21.74 -2.61
C SER A 37 18.18 -20.22 -2.77
N THR A 38 18.12 -19.73 -4.01
CA THR A 38 18.06 -18.29 -4.30
C THR A 38 16.61 -17.77 -4.36
N HIS A 39 15.63 -18.65 -4.09
CA HIS A 39 14.22 -18.34 -4.19
C HIS A 39 13.80 -17.47 -3.00
N GLY A 40 13.57 -16.19 -3.28
CA GLY A 40 13.16 -15.19 -2.28
C GLY A 40 14.13 -14.01 -2.11
N LEU A 41 15.30 -14.05 -2.77
CA LEU A 41 16.14 -12.87 -2.92
C LEU A 41 15.34 -11.76 -3.62
N GLY A 42 15.26 -10.59 -2.98
CA GLY A 42 14.55 -9.44 -3.52
C GLY A 42 13.02 -9.46 -3.36
N LEU A 43 12.43 -10.38 -2.58
CA LEU A 43 10.97 -10.42 -2.40
C LEU A 43 10.39 -9.09 -1.88
N ASN A 44 11.06 -8.45 -0.92
CA ASN A 44 10.62 -7.14 -0.39
C ASN A 44 10.65 -6.05 -1.47
N GLN A 45 11.59 -6.10 -2.41
CA GLN A 45 11.63 -5.19 -3.55
C GLN A 45 10.44 -5.44 -4.48
N GLY A 46 10.07 -6.70 -4.70
CA GLY A 46 8.88 -7.08 -5.45
C GLY A 46 7.58 -6.59 -4.80
N ILE A 47 7.45 -6.72 -3.48
CA ILE A 47 6.29 -6.21 -2.73
C ILE A 47 6.20 -4.69 -2.86
N LEU A 48 7.30 -3.97 -2.64
CA LEU A 48 7.33 -2.51 -2.79
C LEU A 48 6.98 -2.08 -4.22
N TYR A 49 7.47 -2.79 -5.23
CA TYR A 49 7.12 -2.54 -6.63
C TYR A 49 5.62 -2.69 -6.90
N LEU A 50 5.00 -3.79 -6.44
CA LEU A 50 3.57 -4.03 -6.60
C LEU A 50 2.73 -3.01 -5.82
N MET A 51 3.16 -2.62 -4.63
CA MET A 51 2.49 -1.59 -3.83
C MET A 51 2.62 -0.19 -4.43
N ALA A 52 3.73 0.13 -5.10
CA ALA A 52 3.93 1.44 -5.75
C ALA A 52 3.00 1.64 -6.96
N MET A 53 2.68 0.57 -7.68
CA MET A 53 1.85 0.60 -8.89
C MET A 53 0.52 1.36 -8.75
N PRO A 54 -0.36 1.07 -7.76
CA PRO A 54 -1.63 1.78 -7.60
C PRO A 54 -1.44 3.28 -7.34
N TYR A 55 -0.43 3.69 -6.58
CA TYR A 55 -0.17 5.10 -6.32
C TYR A 55 0.24 5.83 -7.59
N ILE A 56 1.16 5.24 -8.37
CA ILE A 56 1.59 5.79 -9.65
C ILE A 56 0.39 5.93 -10.59
N ALA A 57 -0.46 4.91 -10.70
CA ALA A 57 -1.64 4.93 -11.56
C ALA A 57 -2.61 6.07 -11.20
N VAL A 58 -2.90 6.26 -9.90
CA VAL A 58 -3.76 7.34 -9.42
C VAL A 58 -3.15 8.71 -9.69
N THR A 59 -1.85 8.88 -9.43
CA THR A 59 -1.14 10.15 -9.68
C THR A 59 -1.17 10.51 -11.16
N VAL A 60 -0.87 9.55 -12.04
CA VAL A 60 -0.88 9.76 -13.50
C VAL A 60 -2.29 10.14 -13.95
N PHE A 61 -3.31 9.40 -13.53
CA PHE A 61 -4.70 9.69 -13.86
C PHE A 61 -5.13 11.08 -13.38
N GLY A 62 -4.79 11.44 -12.13
CA GLY A 62 -5.09 12.75 -11.56
C GLY A 62 -4.46 13.90 -12.32
N ILE A 63 -3.19 13.76 -12.73
CA ILE A 63 -2.48 14.75 -13.55
C ILE A 63 -3.18 14.91 -14.91
N PHE A 64 -3.46 13.82 -15.62
CA PHE A 64 -4.13 13.88 -16.92
C PHE A 64 -5.51 14.53 -16.83
N TYR A 65 -6.30 14.17 -15.82
CA TYR A 65 -7.61 14.77 -15.58
C TYR A 65 -7.52 16.28 -15.31
N PHE A 66 -6.57 16.71 -14.48
CA PHE A 66 -6.35 18.12 -14.15
C PHE A 66 -5.95 18.94 -15.39
N LEU A 67 -5.00 18.42 -16.19
CA LEU A 67 -4.56 19.06 -17.43
C LEU A 67 -5.70 19.18 -18.45
N GLN A 68 -6.49 18.12 -18.63
CA GLN A 68 -7.63 18.14 -19.54
C GLN A 68 -8.70 19.15 -19.10
N LYS A 69 -8.95 19.28 -17.79
CA LYS A 69 -9.92 20.24 -17.26
C LYS A 69 -9.45 21.68 -17.45
N ARG A 70 -8.16 21.97 -17.24
CA ARG A 70 -7.60 23.32 -17.49
C ARG A 70 -7.75 23.75 -18.94
N ASN A 71 -7.53 22.85 -19.90
CA ASN A 71 -7.66 23.16 -21.32
C ASN A 71 -9.12 23.42 -21.76
N LYS A 72 -10.12 22.95 -21.02
CA LYS A 72 -11.54 23.24 -21.29
C LYS A 72 -12.02 24.59 -20.73
N THR A 73 -11.31 25.18 -19.78
CA THR A 73 -11.69 26.45 -19.12
C THR A 73 -11.12 27.68 -19.84
N THR A 74 -10.41 27.50 -20.96
CA THR A 74 -9.76 28.58 -21.74
C THR A 74 -10.39 28.75 -23.13
N ILE A 75 -11.72 28.59 -23.24
CA ILE A 75 -12.55 29.05 -24.36
C ILE A 75 -13.78 29.74 -23.78
#